data_AF-A0AAU6NS65-F1
#
_entry.id   AF-A0AAU6NS65-F1
#
_cell.length_a   1.000
_cell.length_b   1.000
_cell.length_c   1.000
_cell.angle_alpha   90.00
_cell.angle_beta   90.00
_cell.angle_gamma   90.00
#
_symmetry.space_group_name_H-M   'P 1'
#
loop_
_entity.id
_entity.type
_entity.pdbx_description
1 polymer ?
#
loop_
_entity_poly.entity_id
_entity_poly.type
_entity_poly.pdbx_seq_one_letter_code
_entity_poly.pdbx_strand_id
1 'polypeptide(L)'
;MNPNRKSPQKFDSMWDLITELNAAGHPDDNLWYKGDIRAGEELIFSPRYFLSAACRLIGQRNSDGKWTTIYGYDDPVLPGGPVPAGAHNLAEMKDTLELFVHKGDGPVLANE
;
A
#
# COMPACT_ATOMS: atom_id res chain seq x y z
N MET A 1 22.49 10.16 -1.84
CA MET A 1 21.05 10.49 -1.98
C MET A 1 20.78 10.71 -3.46
N ASN A 2 19.73 10.09 -4.02
CA ASN A 2 19.33 10.33 -5.41
C ASN A 2 18.77 11.77 -5.52
N PRO A 3 19.38 12.68 -6.31
CA PRO A 3 18.94 14.07 -6.41
C PRO A 3 17.58 14.24 -7.10
N ASN A 4 17.05 13.18 -7.75
CA ASN A 4 15.80 13.20 -8.51
C ASN A 4 14.64 12.48 -7.79
N ARG A 5 14.69 12.38 -6.45
CA ARG A 5 13.61 11.74 -5.69
C ARG A 5 12.28 12.46 -5.89
N LYS A 6 11.24 11.68 -6.17
CA LYS A 6 9.87 12.18 -6.23
C LYS A 6 9.43 12.66 -4.84
N SER A 7 8.70 13.77 -4.83
CA SER A 7 8.02 14.21 -3.61
C SER A 7 6.87 13.25 -3.27
N PRO A 8 6.53 13.07 -1.98
CA PRO A 8 5.31 12.38 -1.56
C PRO A 8 4.08 12.87 -2.33
N GLN A 9 3.33 11.93 -2.89
CA GLN A 9 2.09 12.17 -3.64
C GLN A 9 0.89 11.80 -2.78
N LYS A 10 -0.26 12.45 -3.00
CA LYS A 10 -1.51 12.18 -2.28
C LYS A 10 -2.58 11.70 -3.24
N PHE A 11 -3.40 10.77 -2.78
CA PHE A 11 -4.45 10.13 -3.58
C PHE A 11 -5.73 9.99 -2.77
N ASP A 12 -6.87 10.06 -3.44
CA ASP A 12 -8.17 9.83 -2.82
C ASP A 12 -8.51 8.33 -2.72
N SER A 13 -7.91 7.49 -3.58
CA SER A 13 -8.09 6.04 -3.57
C SER A 13 -6.81 5.25 -3.29
N MET A 14 -6.97 4.03 -2.76
CA MET A 14 -5.88 3.07 -2.59
C MET A 14 -5.30 2.64 -3.94
N TRP A 15 -6.17 2.53 -4.95
CA TRP A 15 -5.80 1.99 -6.26
C TRP A 15 -4.97 2.98 -7.08
N ASP A 16 -5.19 4.29 -6.89
CA ASP A 16 -4.33 5.32 -7.48
C ASP A 16 -2.94 5.30 -6.84
N LEU A 17 -2.86 5.09 -5.51
CA LEU A 17 -1.59 4.88 -4.83
C LEU A 17 -0.85 3.67 -5.39
N ILE A 18 -1.51 2.51 -5.50
CA ILE A 18 -0.92 1.28 -6.07
C ILE A 18 -0.43 1.54 -7.50
N THR A 19 -1.21 2.28 -8.30
CA THR A 19 -0.82 2.65 -9.67
C THR A 19 0.47 3.48 -9.68
N GLU A 20 0.61 4.47 -8.79
CA GLU A 20 1.84 5.25 -8.66
C GLU A 20 3.03 4.39 -8.17
N LEU A 21 2.81 3.48 -7.22
CA LEU A 21 3.87 2.60 -6.71
C LEU A 21 4.36 1.63 -7.81
N ASN A 22 3.45 1.08 -8.60
CA ASN A 22 3.78 0.28 -9.79
C ASN A 22 4.61 1.09 -10.79
N ALA A 23 4.19 2.33 -11.10
CA ALA A 23 4.92 3.23 -11.97
C ALA A 23 6.31 3.65 -11.42
N ALA A 24 6.48 3.60 -10.10
CA ALA A 24 7.75 3.84 -9.41
C ALA A 24 8.64 2.60 -9.29
N GLY A 25 8.24 1.46 -9.87
CA GLY A 25 9.05 0.24 -9.93
C GLY A 25 8.77 -0.77 -8.81
N HIS A 26 7.62 -0.68 -8.14
CA HIS A 26 7.14 -1.70 -7.19
C HIS A 26 5.97 -2.47 -7.82
N PRO A 27 6.24 -3.45 -8.71
CA PRO A 27 5.19 -4.26 -9.30
C PRO A 27 4.39 -5.01 -8.23
N ASP A 28 3.15 -5.37 -8.51
CA ASP A 28 2.22 -6.01 -7.56
C ASP A 28 2.81 -7.25 -6.85
N ASP A 29 3.67 -8.03 -7.52
CA ASP A 29 4.33 -9.21 -6.96
C ASP A 29 5.46 -8.88 -5.96
N ASN A 30 5.98 -7.65 -6.02
CA ASN A 30 6.98 -7.09 -5.10
C ASN A 30 6.41 -6.01 -4.18
N LEU A 31 5.10 -5.84 -4.17
CA LEU A 31 4.38 -4.92 -3.32
C LEU A 31 3.63 -5.71 -2.23
N TRP A 32 3.77 -5.26 -0.99
CA TRP A 32 3.19 -5.91 0.17
C TRP A 32 2.33 -4.92 0.93
N TYR A 33 1.36 -5.39 1.70
CA TYR A 33 0.55 -4.51 2.53
C TYR A 33 0.22 -5.11 3.90
N LYS A 34 -0.14 -4.22 4.81
CA LYS A 34 -0.75 -4.56 6.10
C LYS A 34 -2.07 -3.83 6.27
N GLY A 35 -3.03 -4.51 6.87
CA GLY A 35 -4.33 -3.97 7.27
C GLY A 35 -4.26 -3.08 8.50
N ASP A 36 -5.38 -2.43 8.80
CA ASP A 36 -5.63 -1.81 10.11
C ASP A 36 -5.56 -2.88 11.21
N ILE A 37 -5.07 -2.49 12.40
CA ILE A 37 -5.20 -3.31 13.60
C ILE A 37 -6.37 -2.78 14.43
N ARG A 38 -7.35 -3.63 14.72
CA ARG A 38 -8.45 -3.32 15.66
C ARG A 38 -8.57 -4.44 16.69
N ALA A 39 -8.62 -4.07 17.97
CA ALA A 39 -8.67 -5.01 19.09
C ALA A 39 -7.56 -6.10 19.07
N GLY A 40 -6.39 -5.81 18.48
CA GLY A 40 -5.27 -6.76 18.38
C GLY A 40 -5.30 -7.66 17.14
N GLU A 41 -6.36 -7.58 16.33
CA GLU A 41 -6.50 -8.35 15.10
C GLU A 41 -6.28 -7.47 13.86
N GLU A 42 -5.67 -8.05 12.83
CA GLU A 42 -5.46 -7.40 11.54
C GLU A 42 -6.71 -7.53 10.66
N LEU A 43 -7.24 -6.39 10.23
CA LEU A 43 -8.31 -6.30 9.25
C LEU A 43 -7.71 -6.30 7.85
N ILE A 44 -7.50 -7.49 7.30
CA ILE A 44 -6.84 -7.71 6.00
C ILE A 44 -7.54 -6.94 4.86
N PHE A 45 -8.88 -6.82 4.90
CA PHE A 45 -9.64 -6.05 3.90
C PHE A 45 -9.78 -4.55 4.21
N SER A 46 -9.01 -4.04 5.18
CA SER A 46 -8.84 -2.62 5.42
C SER A 46 -7.36 -2.24 5.33
N PRO A 47 -6.74 -2.24 4.13
CA PRO A 47 -5.34 -1.92 3.97
C PRO A 47 -4.99 -0.56 4.59
N ARG A 48 -3.82 -0.48 5.22
CA ARG A 48 -3.32 0.70 5.93
C ARG A 48 -1.93 1.12 5.50
N TYR A 49 -1.05 0.15 5.26
CA TYR A 49 0.36 0.40 4.93
C TYR A 49 0.77 -0.44 3.72
N PHE A 50 1.58 0.14 2.84
CA PHE A 50 2.22 -0.55 1.72
C PHE A 50 3.74 -0.58 1.91
N LEU A 51 4.32 -1.75 1.70
CA LEU A 51 5.73 -2.03 1.87
C LEU A 51 6.34 -2.53 0.55
N SER A 52 7.53 -2.04 0.23
CA SER A 52 8.35 -2.63 -0.82
C SER A 52 8.85 -4.02 -0.41
N ALA A 53 9.28 -4.82 -1.39
CA ALA A 53 9.96 -6.09 -1.13
C ALA A 53 11.23 -5.98 -0.27
N ALA A 54 11.79 -4.78 -0.09
CA ALA A 54 12.89 -4.51 0.86
C ALA A 54 12.40 -4.15 2.28
N CYS A 55 11.15 -4.50 2.64
CA CYS A 55 10.54 -4.22 3.94
C CYS A 55 10.43 -2.74 4.32
N ARG A 56 10.55 -1.82 3.36
CA ARG A 56 10.41 -0.38 3.59
C ARG A 56 8.97 0.04 3.39
N LEU A 57 8.44 0.84 4.33
CA LEU A 57 7.16 1.52 4.16
C LEU A 57 7.26 2.56 3.03
N ILE A 58 6.40 2.42 2.02
CA ILE A 58 6.41 3.25 0.80
C ILE A 58 5.06 3.91 0.51
N GLY A 59 3.99 3.50 1.20
CA GLY A 59 2.70 4.16 1.14
C GLY A 59 1.86 3.91 2.39
N GLN A 60 0.93 4.81 2.69
CA GLN A 60 0.03 4.68 3.83
C GLN A 60 -1.33 5.34 3.59
N ARG A 61 -2.36 4.83 4.28
CA ARG A 61 -3.63 5.53 4.47
C ARG A 61 -3.50 6.47 5.67
N ASN A 62 -3.99 7.69 5.53
CA ASN A 62 -3.99 8.70 6.58
C ASN A 62 -5.27 8.60 7.43
N SER A 63 -5.39 9.44 8.46
CA SER A 63 -6.59 9.48 9.32
C SER A 63 -7.81 10.05 8.61
N ASP A 64 -7.62 10.83 7.55
CA ASP A 64 -8.68 11.38 6.70
C ASP A 64 -9.15 10.40 5.61
N GLY A 65 -8.63 9.16 5.62
CA GLY A 65 -8.94 8.13 4.62
C GLY A 65 -8.17 8.27 3.30
N LYS A 66 -7.46 9.38 3.08
CA LYS A 66 -6.63 9.58 1.89
C LYS A 66 -5.36 8.77 1.95
N TRP A 67 -4.75 8.55 0.80
CA TRP A 67 -3.53 7.77 0.65
C TRP A 67 -2.35 8.67 0.30
N THR A 68 -1.15 8.28 0.73
CA THR A 68 0.06 9.07 0.48
C THR A 68 1.26 8.15 0.28
N THR A 69 2.11 8.45 -0.71
CA THR A 69 3.43 7.80 -0.82
C THR A 69 4.39 8.36 0.22
N ILE A 70 5.33 7.54 0.67
CA ILE A 70 6.37 7.97 1.62
C ILE A 70 7.61 8.44 0.85
N TYR A 71 8.36 9.41 1.40
CA TYR A 71 9.57 9.89 0.77
C TYR A 71 10.58 8.74 0.51
N GLY A 72 11.11 8.68 -0.72
CA GLY A 72 11.98 7.58 -1.17
C GLY A 72 11.20 6.33 -1.60
N TYR A 73 9.88 6.42 -1.80
CA TYR A 73 9.09 5.35 -2.43
C TYR A 73 9.59 5.00 -3.83
N ASP A 74 10.32 5.88 -4.51
CA ASP A 74 10.89 5.67 -5.85
C ASP A 74 12.36 5.20 -5.80
N ASP A 75 12.93 4.97 -4.62
CA ASP A 75 14.28 4.44 -4.49
C ASP A 75 14.33 2.97 -4.97
N PRO A 76 15.37 2.57 -5.72
CA PRO A 76 15.54 1.21 -6.19
C PRO A 76 15.43 0.16 -5.09
N VAL A 77 14.77 -0.95 -5.39
CA VAL A 77 14.70 -2.12 -4.52
C VAL A 77 15.81 -3.08 -4.92
N LEU A 78 16.69 -3.43 -3.97
CA LEU A 78 17.69 -4.47 -4.19
C LEU A 78 17.02 -5.85 -4.01
N PRO A 79 17.09 -6.74 -5.01
CA PRO A 79 16.53 -8.08 -4.90
C PRO A 79 17.31 -8.93 -3.89
N GLY A 80 16.66 -9.95 -3.33
CA GLY A 80 17.29 -10.94 -2.44
C GLY A 80 17.29 -10.59 -0.95
N GLY A 81 16.61 -9.51 -0.56
CA GLY A 81 16.30 -9.22 0.85
C GLY A 81 15.22 -10.14 1.43
N PRO A 82 15.04 -10.17 2.76
CA PRO A 82 13.92 -10.87 3.38
C PRO A 82 12.59 -10.28 2.92
N VAL A 83 11.57 -11.13 2.79
CA VAL A 83 10.20 -10.67 2.53
C VAL A 83 9.59 -9.99 3.78
N PRO A 84 8.67 -9.03 3.62
CA PRO A 84 8.00 -8.38 4.76
C PRO A 84 7.23 -9.39 5.63
N ALA A 85 7.70 -9.61 6.85
CA ALA A 85 7.10 -10.57 7.77
C ALA A 85 5.72 -10.10 8.25
N GLY A 86 4.73 -11.01 8.22
CA GLY A 86 3.35 -10.72 8.65
C GLY A 86 2.71 -9.61 7.83
N ALA A 87 3.03 -9.54 6.53
CA ALA A 87 2.37 -8.72 5.54
C ALA A 87 1.82 -9.62 4.43
N HIS A 88 0.89 -9.09 3.67
CA HIS A 88 0.24 -9.80 2.57
C HIS A 88 0.82 -9.36 1.23
N ASN A 89 1.12 -10.32 0.37
CA ASN A 89 1.55 -10.01 -0.99
C ASN A 89 0.38 -9.41 -1.78
N LEU A 90 0.61 -8.32 -2.52
CA LEU A 90 -0.47 -7.66 -3.24
C LEU A 90 -0.94 -8.49 -4.42
N ALA A 91 -0.05 -9.09 -5.22
CA ALA A 91 -0.45 -9.91 -6.37
C ALA A 91 -1.34 -11.10 -5.95
N GLU A 92 -1.08 -11.73 -4.81
CA GLU A 92 -1.90 -12.82 -4.27
C GLU A 92 -3.28 -12.36 -3.78
N MET A 93 -3.37 -11.14 -3.26
CA MET A 93 -4.59 -10.62 -2.63
C MET A 93 -5.39 -9.69 -3.54
N LYS A 94 -4.85 -9.27 -4.69
CA LYS A 94 -5.40 -8.18 -5.51
C LYS A 94 -6.86 -8.41 -5.87
N ASP A 95 -7.19 -9.55 -6.44
CA ASP A 95 -8.55 -9.88 -6.86
C ASP A 95 -9.53 -9.87 -5.67
N THR A 96 -9.09 -10.37 -4.51
CA THR A 96 -9.89 -10.34 -3.29
C THR A 96 -10.10 -8.90 -2.81
N LEU A 97 -9.04 -8.08 -2.80
CA LEU A 97 -9.16 -6.67 -2.44
C LEU A 97 -10.05 -5.90 -3.40
N GLU A 98 -10.04 -6.19 -4.70
CA GLU A 98 -10.93 -5.54 -5.66
C GLU A 98 -12.42 -5.83 -5.39
N LEU A 99 -12.75 -6.97 -4.78
CA LEU A 99 -14.11 -7.31 -4.35
C LEU A 99 -14.55 -6.55 -3.10
N PHE A 100 -13.64 -6.28 -2.16
CA PHE A 100 -13.96 -5.71 -0.84
C PHE A 100 -13.57 -4.23 -0.68
N VAL A 101 -12.66 -3.71 -1.49
CA VAL A 101 -12.13 -2.34 -1.40
C VAL A 101 -12.49 -1.59 -2.68
N HIS A 102 -13.50 -0.74 -2.58
CA HIS A 102 -14.03 0.02 -3.72
C HIS A 102 -12.98 0.91 -4.39
N LYS A 103 -13.10 1.05 -5.73
CA LYS A 103 -12.27 1.92 -6.57
C LYS A 103 -12.66 3.43 -6.52
N GLY A 104 -13.25 3.89 -5.39
CA GLY A 104 -13.83 5.24 -5.18
C GLY A 104 -15.35 5.26 -5.48
N ASP A 105 -16.25 5.97 -4.78
CA ASP A 105 -16.17 7.05 -3.77
C ASP A 105 -16.65 6.62 -2.37
N GLY A 106 -15.87 6.98 -1.34
CA GLY A 106 -16.30 7.05 0.07
C GLY A 106 -16.25 5.74 0.88
N PRO A 107 -16.04 5.84 2.22
CA PRO A 107 -16.24 4.70 3.09
C PRO A 107 -17.72 4.31 3.07
N VAL A 108 -18.03 3.08 2.68
CA VAL A 108 -19.30 2.47 3.07
C VAL A 108 -19.21 2.32 4.59
N LEU A 109 -19.97 3.14 5.30
CA LEU A 109 -20.37 2.81 6.67
C LEU A 109 -20.91 1.39 6.61
N ALA A 110 -20.19 0.45 7.20
CA ALA A 110 -20.77 -0.82 7.57
C ALA A 110 -21.82 -0.52 8.65
N ASN A 111 -23.04 -0.19 8.19
CA ASN A 111 -24.26 -0.59 8.88
C ASN A 111 -24.40 -2.08 8.54
N GLU A 112 -24.57 -3.03 9.46
CA GLU A 112 -25.24 -3.04 10.76
C GLU A 112 -24.49 -3.96 11.76
#